data_AF-A0A4R6YRQ2-F1
#
_entry.id   AF-A0A4R6YRQ2-F1
#
_cell.length_a   1.000
_cell.length_b   1.000
_cell.length_c   1.000
_cell.angle_alpha   90.00
_cell.angle_beta   90.00
_cell.angle_gamma   90.00
#
_symmetry.space_group_name_H-M   'P 1'
#
loop_
_entity.id
_entity.type
_entity.pdbx_description
1 polymer ?
#
loop_
_entity_poly.entity_id
_entity_poly.type
_entity_poly.pdbx_seq_one_letter_code
_entity_poly.pdbx_strand_id
1 'polypeptide(L)'
;MITANRRLAQLPVRAWQQQWRDAVTDPLELLRLLGLEHRSAELLASRDTGFALRVPRGYVARMRAGDAADPLLLQVLPRPAELVNAPGYAFDAVGDMAASAAPGVLQKYNGRALLIATGSCAVNCRYCFRRHFPYGEQTAAANRWQGAVAAIAADTSISEVLLSGGDPLSLSNAKLAELGQALTAIPHVQRLRIHTRLPVVLPERVDAGLVQWLAQLPLQKVVVIHANHANELDASVDTAHAQLREAGCTLLNQSVLLRGVNDNEDALALLSERLLASGVLPYYLHQLDKVQGAAHFEVDDAQALTLMQALRARLPGYLVPRLVRETAGEKSKTPV
;
A
#
# COMPACT_ATOMS: atom_id res chain seq x y z
N MET A 1 49.59 15.99 -6.47
CA MET A 1 49.50 14.71 -5.73
C MET A 1 48.83 15.04 -4.40
N ILE A 2 47.65 14.57 -4.03
CA ILE A 2 46.94 13.31 -4.31
C ILE A 2 45.43 13.61 -4.44
N THR A 3 44.84 13.16 -5.54
CA THR A 3 43.41 12.97 -5.76
C THR A 3 42.89 11.81 -4.91
N ALA A 4 41.73 11.96 -4.28
CA ALA A 4 40.93 10.82 -3.83
C ALA A 4 39.44 11.09 -4.06
N ASN A 5 39.05 10.98 -5.34
CA ASN A 5 37.66 10.91 -5.76
C ASN A 5 37.18 9.47 -5.48
N ARG A 6 36.56 9.22 -4.32
CA ARG A 6 35.92 7.93 -4.01
C ARG A 6 34.63 7.86 -4.82
N ARG A 7 34.71 7.22 -6.00
CA ARG A 7 33.54 6.62 -6.64
C ARG A 7 32.95 5.63 -5.63
N LEU A 8 31.78 5.96 -5.08
CA LEU A 8 30.87 4.99 -4.49
C LEU A 8 30.59 3.95 -5.58
N ALA A 9 31.21 2.79 -5.46
CA ALA A 9 30.89 1.65 -6.31
C ALA A 9 29.41 1.32 -6.08
N GLN A 10 28.56 1.59 -7.07
CA GLN A 10 27.19 1.11 -7.10
C GLN A 10 27.25 -0.42 -7.03
N LEU A 11 26.88 -0.98 -5.88
CA LEU A 11 26.64 -2.41 -5.75
C LEU A 11 25.60 -2.81 -6.82
N PRO A 12 25.76 -3.95 -7.51
CA PRO A 12 24.78 -4.37 -8.51
C PRO A 12 23.40 -4.50 -7.86
N VAL A 13 22.42 -3.80 -8.42
CA VAL A 13 21.02 -3.88 -7.96
C VAL A 13 20.58 -5.33 -8.07
N ARG A 14 20.36 -5.99 -6.93
CA ARG A 14 19.81 -7.34 -6.91
C ARG A 14 18.39 -7.28 -7.47
N ALA A 15 18.04 -8.25 -8.32
CA ALA A 15 16.68 -8.42 -8.82
C ALA A 15 15.68 -8.36 -7.66
N TRP A 16 14.57 -7.65 -7.84
CA TRP A 16 13.58 -7.41 -6.78
C TRP A 16 13.02 -8.71 -6.18
N GLN A 17 12.97 -9.80 -6.95
CA GLN A 17 12.56 -11.12 -6.46
C GLN A 17 13.52 -11.66 -5.40
N GLN A 18 14.83 -11.41 -5.54
CA GLN A 18 15.81 -11.79 -4.52
C GLN A 18 15.61 -10.96 -3.26
N GLN A 19 15.44 -9.64 -3.41
CA GLN A 19 15.19 -8.76 -2.28
C GLN A 19 13.88 -9.10 -1.54
N TRP A 20 12.85 -9.52 -2.28
CA TRP A 20 11.60 -10.02 -1.73
C TRP A 20 11.81 -11.30 -0.90
N ARG A 21 12.62 -12.25 -1.41
CA ARG A 21 12.98 -13.47 -0.68
C ARG A 21 13.81 -13.16 0.57
N ASP A 22 14.68 -12.16 0.46
CA ASP A 22 15.51 -11.62 1.53
C ASP A 22 14.74 -10.64 2.43
N ALA A 23 13.41 -10.67 2.48
CA ALA A 23 12.65 -9.87 3.45
C ALA A 23 12.89 -10.37 4.88
N VAL A 24 12.88 -9.46 5.86
CA VAL A 24 12.93 -9.81 7.27
C VAL A 24 11.56 -10.36 7.68
N THR A 25 11.55 -11.56 8.25
CA THR A 25 10.32 -12.25 8.69
C THR A 25 10.33 -12.61 10.18
N ASP A 26 11.48 -12.49 10.86
CA ASP A 26 11.60 -12.67 12.31
C ASP A 26 11.59 -11.30 13.02
N PRO A 27 10.62 -11.03 13.92
CA PRO A 27 10.59 -9.80 14.69
C PRO A 27 11.85 -9.56 15.54
N LEU A 28 12.51 -10.61 16.05
CA LEU A 28 13.77 -10.44 16.78
C LEU A 28 14.90 -10.00 15.86
N GLU A 29 14.97 -10.54 14.63
CA GLU A 29 15.91 -10.08 13.63
C GLU A 29 15.70 -8.59 13.32
N LEU A 30 14.44 -8.17 13.13
CA LEU A 30 14.10 -6.76 12.90
C LEU A 30 14.58 -5.87 14.05
N LEU A 31 14.29 -6.23 15.30
CA LEU A 31 14.74 -5.46 16.46
C LEU A 31 16.27 -5.41 16.55
N ARG A 32 16.96 -6.51 16.27
CA ARG A 32 18.43 -6.56 16.26
C ARG A 32 19.02 -5.64 15.18
N LEU A 33 18.46 -5.62 13.97
CA LEU A 33 18.88 -4.71 12.90
C LEU A 33 18.75 -3.23 13.29
N LEU A 34 17.84 -2.92 14.21
CA LEU A 34 17.59 -1.57 14.70
C LEU A 34 18.25 -1.27 16.06
N GLY A 35 19.03 -2.21 16.63
CA GLY A 35 19.63 -2.02 17.96
C GLY A 35 18.63 -2.03 19.13
N LEU A 36 17.44 -2.61 18.92
CA LEU A 36 16.33 -2.65 19.87
C LEU A 36 16.13 -4.05 20.49
N GLU A 37 17.04 -4.99 20.29
CA GLU A 37 16.92 -6.37 20.78
C GLU A 37 16.75 -6.45 22.30
N HIS A 38 17.39 -5.56 23.05
CA HIS A 38 17.29 -5.47 24.51
C HIS A 38 15.88 -5.13 25.01
N ARG A 39 15.01 -4.59 24.13
CA ARG A 39 13.63 -4.24 24.42
C ARG A 39 12.63 -5.28 23.91
N SER A 40 13.08 -6.45 23.44
CA SER A 40 12.19 -7.43 22.83
C SER A 40 11.05 -7.89 23.75
N ALA A 41 11.31 -8.00 25.05
CA ALA A 41 10.31 -8.38 26.04
C ALA A 41 9.20 -7.32 26.24
N GLU A 42 9.51 -6.05 25.97
CA GLU A 42 8.57 -4.94 26.03
C GLU A 42 7.81 -4.78 24.71
N LEU A 43 8.52 -4.87 23.58
CA LEU A 43 7.99 -4.52 22.27
C LEU A 43 7.24 -5.66 21.58
N LEU A 44 7.62 -6.91 21.84
CA LEU A 44 7.01 -8.08 21.21
C LEU A 44 6.01 -8.76 22.16
N ALA A 45 4.93 -9.26 21.59
CA ALA A 45 4.08 -10.24 22.25
C ALA A 45 4.80 -11.60 22.38
N SER A 46 4.14 -12.60 22.97
CA SER A 46 4.42 -14.00 22.61
C SER A 46 4.51 -14.08 21.09
N ARG A 47 5.53 -14.77 20.56
CA ARG A 47 6.10 -14.58 19.20
C ARG A 47 5.12 -14.55 18.00
N ASP A 48 3.84 -14.91 18.18
CA ASP A 48 2.83 -14.91 17.14
C ASP A 48 1.60 -14.05 17.51
N THR A 49 1.23 -13.17 16.58
CA THR A 49 0.03 -12.31 16.64
C THR A 49 -1.06 -12.77 15.64
N GLY A 50 -0.90 -13.94 15.04
CA GLY A 50 -1.74 -14.46 13.96
C GLY A 50 -1.55 -13.76 12.62
N PHE A 51 -0.60 -12.83 12.52
CA PHE A 51 -0.26 -12.13 11.27
C PHE A 51 1.26 -11.98 11.16
N ALA A 52 1.85 -12.71 10.22
CA ALA A 52 3.30 -12.83 10.09
C ALA A 52 3.97 -11.46 9.83
N LEU A 53 5.18 -11.27 10.38
CA LEU A 53 6.05 -10.18 9.95
C LEU A 53 6.57 -10.47 8.54
N ARG A 54 6.58 -9.44 7.71
CA ARG A 54 7.35 -9.39 6.47
C ARG A 54 7.67 -7.94 6.17
N VAL A 55 8.95 -7.62 6.03
CA VAL A 55 9.39 -6.26 5.67
C VAL A 55 10.68 -6.32 4.83
N PRO A 56 10.73 -5.63 3.67
CA PRO A 56 11.96 -5.61 2.86
C PRO A 56 13.09 -4.88 3.60
N ARG A 57 14.32 -5.36 3.44
CA ARG A 57 15.50 -4.76 4.09
C ARG A 57 15.73 -3.29 3.71
N GLY A 58 15.41 -2.90 2.47
CA GLY A 58 15.45 -1.49 2.04
C GLY A 58 14.42 -0.60 2.76
N TYR A 59 13.29 -1.15 3.22
CA TYR A 59 12.36 -0.43 4.09
C TYR A 59 12.90 -0.31 5.52
N VAL A 60 13.50 -1.38 6.05
CA VAL A 60 14.15 -1.36 7.37
C VAL A 60 15.29 -0.32 7.42
N ALA A 61 16.06 -0.19 6.34
CA ALA A 61 17.17 0.76 6.26
C ALA A 61 16.76 2.24 6.39
N ARG A 62 15.47 2.57 6.21
CA ARG A 62 14.92 3.92 6.39
C ARG A 62 14.47 4.22 7.82
N MET A 63 14.38 3.20 8.68
CA MET A 63 14.01 3.36 10.08
C MET A 63 15.17 3.97 10.88
N ARG A 64 14.83 4.77 11.89
CA ARG A 64 15.82 5.31 12.82
C ARG A 64 16.28 4.21 13.80
N ALA A 65 17.55 3.84 13.74
CA ALA A 65 18.14 2.90 14.69
C ALA A 65 18.02 3.40 16.14
N GLY A 66 17.70 2.50 17.07
CA GLY A 66 17.52 2.78 18.49
C GLY A 66 16.17 3.42 18.86
N ASP A 67 15.33 3.77 17.90
CA ASP A 67 14.05 4.44 18.12
C ASP A 67 12.87 3.46 18.02
N ALA A 68 12.35 3.02 19.17
CA ALA A 68 11.18 2.13 19.20
C ALA A 68 9.86 2.82 18.81
N ALA A 69 9.86 4.16 18.76
CA ALA A 69 8.72 4.96 18.32
C ALA A 69 8.87 5.39 16.85
N ASP A 70 9.86 4.85 16.11
CA ASP A 70 10.02 5.14 14.70
C ASP A 70 8.72 4.84 13.91
N PRO A 71 8.19 5.80 13.13
CA PRO A 71 6.88 5.67 12.50
C PRO A 71 6.83 4.58 11.42
N LEU A 72 7.98 4.16 10.85
CA LEU A 72 8.04 3.05 9.90
C LEU A 72 8.03 1.72 10.66
N LEU A 73 8.76 1.63 11.77
CA LEU A 73 8.77 0.45 12.64
C LEU A 73 7.37 0.13 13.16
N LEU A 74 6.66 1.15 13.65
CA LEU A 74 5.30 0.98 14.18
C LEU A 74 4.35 0.37 13.15
N GLN A 75 4.55 0.62 11.86
CA GLN A 75 3.71 0.10 10.78
C GLN A 75 3.94 -1.38 10.46
N VAL A 76 5.04 -2.00 10.93
CA VAL A 76 5.43 -3.38 10.57
C VAL A 76 5.74 -4.28 11.76
N LEU A 77 6.10 -3.74 12.92
CA LEU A 77 6.44 -4.53 14.10
C LEU A 77 5.17 -5.13 14.74
N PRO A 78 5.07 -6.47 14.90
CA PRO A 78 3.97 -7.07 15.63
C PRO A 78 3.99 -6.64 17.09
N ARG A 79 2.84 -6.16 17.61
CA ARG A 79 2.72 -5.69 18.99
C ARG A 79 1.70 -6.48 19.81
N PRO A 80 1.86 -6.57 21.15
CA PRO A 80 0.85 -7.16 22.04
C PRO A 80 -0.55 -6.56 21.88
N ALA A 81 -0.63 -5.26 21.57
CA ALA A 81 -1.90 -4.55 21.35
C ALA A 81 -2.75 -5.12 20.21
N GLU A 82 -2.18 -5.94 19.32
CA GLU A 82 -2.91 -6.59 18.23
C GLU A 82 -3.72 -7.81 18.67
N LEU A 83 -3.42 -8.36 19.86
CA LEU A 83 -4.15 -9.48 20.44
C LEU A 83 -5.42 -9.03 21.19
N VAL A 84 -5.61 -7.72 21.35
CA VAL A 84 -6.75 -7.15 22.05
C VAL A 84 -7.98 -7.16 21.14
N ASN A 85 -9.04 -7.86 21.56
CA ASN A 85 -10.35 -7.79 20.92
C ASN A 85 -11.03 -6.48 21.32
N ALA A 86 -11.22 -5.58 20.35
CA ALA A 86 -11.78 -4.25 20.58
C ALA A 86 -13.24 -4.18 20.08
N PRO A 87 -14.17 -3.59 20.85
CA PRO A 87 -15.55 -3.41 20.39
C PRO A 87 -15.64 -2.64 19.07
N GLY A 88 -16.47 -3.11 18.15
CA GLY A 88 -16.66 -2.49 16.83
C GLY A 88 -15.59 -2.84 15.79
N TYR A 89 -14.64 -3.71 16.12
CA TYR A 89 -13.65 -4.24 15.18
C TYR A 89 -14.04 -5.64 14.69
N ALA A 90 -13.89 -5.90 13.39
CA ALA A 90 -14.32 -7.13 12.73
C ALA A 90 -13.24 -7.72 11.81
N PHE A 91 -13.45 -8.94 11.31
CA PHE A 91 -12.53 -9.57 10.35
C PHE A 91 -12.71 -9.05 8.92
N ASP A 92 -13.96 -8.79 8.50
CA ASP A 92 -14.27 -8.10 7.24
C ASP A 92 -14.71 -6.66 7.54
N ALA A 93 -13.74 -5.79 7.82
CA ALA A 93 -13.99 -4.41 8.25
C ALA A 93 -14.66 -3.54 7.18
N VAL A 94 -14.58 -3.95 5.91
CA VAL A 94 -14.99 -3.13 4.76
C VAL A 94 -16.10 -3.76 3.94
N GLY A 95 -16.62 -4.93 4.35
CA GLY A 95 -17.64 -5.66 3.61
C GLY A 95 -17.17 -6.15 2.24
N ASP A 96 -15.90 -6.55 2.11
CA ASP A 96 -15.38 -7.12 0.86
C ASP A 96 -16.14 -8.41 0.48
N MET A 97 -16.53 -9.24 1.46
CA MET A 97 -17.23 -10.50 1.18
C MET A 97 -18.62 -10.29 0.60
N ALA A 98 -19.36 -9.32 1.15
CA ALA A 98 -20.70 -8.97 0.66
C ALA A 98 -20.66 -8.30 -0.73
N ALA A 99 -19.52 -7.73 -1.11
CA ALA A 99 -19.33 -7.05 -2.39
C ALA A 99 -18.81 -7.97 -3.52
N SER A 100 -18.66 -9.27 -3.25
CA SER A 100 -18.17 -10.24 -4.24
C SER A 100 -19.20 -10.45 -5.36
N ALA A 101 -18.87 -9.96 -6.56
CA ALA A 101 -19.71 -10.11 -7.76
C ALA A 101 -19.37 -11.38 -8.56
N ALA A 102 -18.12 -11.82 -8.49
CA ALA A 102 -17.60 -13.07 -9.06
C ALA A 102 -16.31 -13.46 -8.32
N PRO A 103 -15.80 -14.70 -8.45
CA PRO A 103 -14.54 -15.09 -7.84
C PRO A 103 -13.39 -14.12 -8.18
N GLY A 104 -12.87 -13.44 -7.16
CA GLY A 104 -11.81 -12.43 -7.30
C GLY A 104 -12.25 -11.08 -7.86
N VAL A 105 -13.56 -10.81 -8.01
CA VAL A 105 -14.12 -9.53 -8.46
C VAL A 105 -15.04 -8.97 -7.37
N LEU A 106 -14.68 -7.80 -6.86
CA LEU A 106 -15.50 -7.02 -5.94
C LEU A 106 -16.10 -5.82 -6.66
N GLN A 107 -17.38 -5.56 -6.43
CA GLN A 107 -18.08 -4.38 -6.96
C GLN A 107 -18.82 -3.67 -5.83
N LYS A 108 -18.16 -2.65 -5.27
CA LYS A 108 -18.77 -1.79 -4.23
C LYS A 108 -19.44 -0.55 -4.80
N TYR A 109 -18.93 -0.07 -5.93
CA TYR A 109 -19.25 1.26 -6.42
C TYR A 109 -19.55 1.25 -7.90
N ASN A 110 -20.45 2.15 -8.30
CA ASN A 110 -20.87 2.27 -9.68
C ASN A 110 -19.68 2.53 -10.63
N GLY A 111 -19.70 1.84 -11.77
CA GLY A 111 -18.80 2.04 -12.88
C GLY A 111 -17.37 1.55 -12.71
N ARG A 112 -17.07 0.81 -11.63
CA ARG A 112 -15.74 0.28 -11.37
C ARG A 112 -15.76 -1.07 -10.64
N ALA A 113 -14.86 -1.96 -11.03
CA ALA A 113 -14.65 -3.26 -10.40
C ALA A 113 -13.26 -3.36 -9.80
N LEU A 114 -13.13 -4.00 -8.64
CA LEU A 114 -11.85 -4.30 -8.01
C LEU A 114 -11.53 -5.78 -8.20
N LEU A 115 -10.37 -6.06 -8.77
CA LEU A 115 -9.86 -7.39 -9.01
C LEU A 115 -8.83 -7.74 -7.92
N ILE A 116 -9.12 -8.78 -7.15
CA ILE A 116 -8.21 -9.36 -6.16
C ILE A 116 -7.14 -10.16 -6.92
N ALA A 117 -6.09 -9.46 -7.32
CA ALA A 117 -5.12 -9.97 -8.27
C ALA A 117 -4.23 -11.06 -7.65
N THR A 118 -3.96 -10.97 -6.34
CA THR A 118 -3.04 -11.83 -5.61
C THR A 118 -3.26 -11.64 -4.11
N GLY A 119 -2.88 -12.63 -3.29
CA GLY A 119 -2.81 -12.49 -1.83
C GLY A 119 -1.43 -12.15 -1.29
N SER A 120 -0.42 -12.04 -2.16
CA SER A 120 0.96 -11.79 -1.75
C SER A 120 1.24 -10.30 -1.53
N CYS A 121 1.98 -9.99 -0.46
CA CYS A 121 2.50 -8.65 -0.16
C CYS A 121 4.02 -8.71 0.10
N ALA A 122 4.75 -7.66 -0.29
CA ALA A 122 6.17 -7.52 0.10
C ALA A 122 6.33 -7.04 1.54
N VAL A 123 5.31 -6.40 2.08
CA VAL A 123 5.26 -5.89 3.46
C VAL A 123 3.90 -6.20 4.09
N ASN A 124 3.92 -6.67 5.33
CA ASN A 124 2.70 -6.92 6.10
C ASN A 124 2.43 -5.74 7.04
N CYS A 125 1.61 -4.79 6.57
CA CYS A 125 1.24 -3.61 7.34
C CYS A 125 0.38 -3.99 8.56
N ARG A 126 0.73 -3.55 9.77
CA ARG A 126 -0.01 -3.93 10.99
C ARG A 126 -1.43 -3.36 11.07
N TYR A 127 -1.74 -2.38 10.23
CA TYR A 127 -3.06 -1.78 10.04
C TYR A 127 -3.80 -2.32 8.80
N CYS A 128 -3.35 -3.43 8.19
CA CYS A 128 -3.95 -3.98 6.98
C CYS A 128 -5.40 -4.44 7.20
N PHE A 129 -6.36 -3.77 6.58
CA PHE A 129 -7.79 -4.11 6.65
C PHE A 129 -8.13 -5.48 6.01
N ARG A 130 -7.23 -6.03 5.20
CA ARG A 130 -7.34 -7.38 4.59
C ARG A 130 -6.48 -8.45 5.25
N ARG A 131 -5.95 -8.20 6.46
CA ARG A 131 -5.13 -9.20 7.17
C ARG A 131 -5.84 -10.54 7.42
N HIS A 132 -7.18 -10.53 7.45
CA HIS A 132 -8.04 -11.71 7.64
C HIS A 132 -8.74 -12.18 6.36
N PHE A 133 -8.40 -11.60 5.19
CA PHE A 133 -9.08 -11.93 3.93
C PHE A 133 -8.71 -13.34 3.42
N PRO A 134 -9.68 -14.16 2.97
CA PRO A 134 -9.44 -15.56 2.57
C PRO A 134 -8.84 -15.66 1.15
N TYR A 135 -7.59 -15.22 0.99
CA TYR A 135 -6.92 -15.17 -0.32
C TYR A 135 -6.79 -16.53 -1.03
N GLY A 136 -6.78 -17.64 -0.28
CA GLY A 136 -6.73 -18.98 -0.86
C GLY A 136 -7.93 -19.32 -1.77
N GLU A 137 -9.08 -18.70 -1.53
CA GLU A 137 -10.33 -18.96 -2.25
C GLU A 137 -10.72 -17.83 -3.21
N GLN A 138 -10.19 -16.62 -2.98
CA GLN A 138 -10.70 -15.38 -3.57
C GLN A 138 -9.71 -14.67 -4.51
N THR A 139 -8.64 -15.34 -4.96
CA THR A 139 -7.64 -14.73 -5.86
C THR A 139 -7.89 -15.02 -7.34
N ALA A 140 -7.98 -13.97 -8.16
CA ALA A 140 -8.23 -14.11 -9.59
C ALA A 140 -7.06 -14.79 -10.34
N ALA A 141 -5.82 -14.62 -9.87
CA ALA A 141 -4.64 -15.25 -10.46
C ALA A 141 -4.70 -16.77 -10.43
N ALA A 142 -5.33 -17.35 -9.40
CA ALA A 142 -5.41 -18.79 -9.22
C ALA A 142 -6.19 -19.46 -10.37
N ASN A 143 -7.14 -18.72 -10.97
CA ASN A 143 -8.02 -19.18 -12.05
C ASN A 143 -7.69 -18.55 -13.41
N ARG A 144 -6.43 -18.12 -13.63
CA ARG A 144 -5.96 -17.47 -14.87
C ARG A 144 -6.85 -16.32 -15.34
N TRP A 145 -7.41 -15.55 -14.40
CA TRP A 145 -8.24 -14.37 -14.69
C TRP A 145 -9.57 -14.61 -15.43
N GLN A 146 -9.77 -15.77 -16.07
CA GLN A 146 -10.84 -16.01 -17.05
C GLN A 146 -12.23 -15.67 -16.50
N GLY A 147 -12.58 -16.21 -15.32
CA GLY A 147 -13.89 -15.93 -14.71
C GLY A 147 -14.07 -14.46 -14.32
N ALA A 148 -13.02 -13.83 -13.80
CA ALA A 148 -13.04 -12.42 -13.39
C ALA A 148 -13.18 -11.48 -14.60
N VAL A 149 -12.41 -11.73 -15.66
CA VAL A 149 -12.45 -10.94 -16.91
C VAL A 149 -13.79 -11.13 -17.60
N ALA A 150 -14.34 -12.36 -17.63
CA ALA A 150 -15.68 -12.62 -18.19
C ALA A 150 -16.78 -11.86 -17.43
N ALA A 151 -16.73 -11.83 -16.10
CA ALA A 151 -17.68 -11.08 -15.28
C ALA A 151 -17.60 -9.56 -15.58
N ILE A 152 -16.40 -9.02 -15.73
CA ILE A 152 -16.19 -7.61 -16.10
C ILE A 152 -16.69 -7.32 -17.53
N ALA A 153 -16.43 -8.23 -18.46
CA ALA A 153 -16.87 -8.08 -19.85
C ALA A 153 -18.41 -8.12 -19.98
N ALA A 154 -19.09 -8.89 -19.12
CA ALA A 154 -20.56 -8.99 -19.12
C ALA A 154 -21.25 -7.74 -18.55
N ASP A 155 -20.59 -6.99 -17.69
CA ASP A 155 -21.12 -5.77 -17.07
C ASP A 155 -20.58 -4.52 -17.78
N THR A 156 -21.35 -4.01 -18.74
CA THR A 156 -21.00 -2.84 -19.56
C THR A 156 -21.00 -1.51 -18.79
N SER A 157 -21.45 -1.50 -17.53
CA SER A 157 -21.38 -0.29 -16.70
C SER A 157 -19.95 0.01 -16.25
N ILE A 158 -19.05 -0.97 -16.24
CA ILE A 158 -17.69 -0.86 -15.73
C ILE A 158 -16.78 -0.11 -16.71
N SER A 159 -16.34 1.09 -16.36
CA SER A 159 -15.35 1.84 -17.16
C SER A 159 -13.94 1.79 -16.58
N GLU A 160 -13.78 1.35 -15.33
CA GLU A 160 -12.51 1.31 -14.60
C GLU A 160 -12.33 -0.03 -13.87
N VAL A 161 -11.16 -0.63 -14.02
CA VAL A 161 -10.75 -1.82 -13.29
C VAL A 161 -9.61 -1.49 -12.33
N LEU A 162 -9.78 -1.85 -11.06
CA LEU A 162 -8.80 -1.63 -10.00
C LEU A 162 -8.08 -2.95 -9.71
N LEU A 163 -6.77 -3.01 -9.92
CA LEU A 163 -5.95 -4.12 -9.43
C LEU A 163 -5.61 -3.90 -7.96
N SER A 164 -5.94 -4.88 -7.13
CA SER A 164 -5.70 -4.86 -5.69
C SER A 164 -5.54 -6.29 -5.17
N GLY A 165 -5.81 -6.53 -3.89
CA GLY A 165 -5.64 -7.81 -3.20
C GLY A 165 -4.71 -7.65 -2.01
N GLY A 166 -3.63 -8.43 -1.98
CA GLY A 166 -2.43 -8.12 -1.21
C GLY A 166 -1.73 -6.92 -1.86
N ASP A 167 -0.77 -7.20 -2.76
CA ASP A 167 -0.19 -6.20 -3.64
C ASP A 167 -0.14 -6.70 -5.09
N PRO A 168 -0.87 -6.09 -6.04
CA PRO A 168 -0.96 -6.55 -7.43
C PRO A 168 0.39 -6.53 -8.15
N LEU A 169 1.32 -5.65 -7.76
CA LEU A 169 2.65 -5.63 -8.36
C LEU A 169 3.55 -6.77 -7.84
N SER A 170 3.08 -7.63 -6.93
CA SER A 170 3.78 -8.89 -6.62
C SER A 170 3.76 -9.89 -7.78
N LEU A 171 2.86 -9.70 -8.75
CA LEU A 171 2.78 -10.52 -9.95
C LEU A 171 4.01 -10.30 -10.86
N SER A 172 4.41 -11.36 -11.56
CA SER A 172 5.44 -11.26 -12.60
C SER A 172 4.98 -10.39 -13.77
N ASN A 173 5.94 -9.81 -14.50
CA ASN A 173 5.64 -9.00 -15.68
C ASN A 173 4.82 -9.80 -16.72
N ALA A 174 5.05 -11.11 -16.86
CA ALA A 174 4.27 -11.97 -17.75
C ALA A 174 2.79 -12.07 -17.34
N LYS A 175 2.50 -12.24 -16.05
CA LYS A 175 1.11 -12.29 -15.54
C LYS A 175 0.40 -10.94 -15.66
N LEU A 176 1.13 -9.84 -15.43
CA LEU A 176 0.60 -8.49 -15.64
C LEU A 176 0.29 -8.23 -17.12
N ALA A 177 1.15 -8.69 -18.03
CA ALA A 177 0.94 -8.60 -19.47
C ALA A 177 -0.30 -9.40 -19.91
N GLU A 178 -0.44 -10.65 -19.46
CA GLU A 178 -1.62 -11.50 -19.70
C GLU A 178 -2.91 -10.79 -19.26
N LEU A 179 -2.96 -10.31 -18.01
CA LEU A 179 -4.13 -9.62 -17.48
C LEU A 179 -4.40 -8.30 -18.21
N GLY A 180 -3.36 -7.52 -18.49
CA GLY A 180 -3.47 -6.24 -19.20
C GLY A 180 -4.03 -6.40 -20.61
N GLN A 181 -3.59 -7.44 -21.34
CA GLN A 181 -4.15 -7.78 -22.66
C GLN A 181 -5.63 -8.15 -22.56
N ALA A 182 -5.98 -9.00 -21.59
CA ALA A 182 -7.37 -9.44 -21.40
C ALA A 182 -8.30 -8.26 -21.08
N LEU A 183 -7.87 -7.32 -20.23
CA LEU A 183 -8.65 -6.12 -19.91
C LEU A 183 -8.73 -5.13 -21.06
N THR A 184 -7.66 -4.97 -21.84
CA THR A 184 -7.63 -4.10 -23.04
C THR A 184 -8.58 -4.60 -24.14
N ALA A 185 -8.87 -5.90 -24.18
CA ALA A 185 -9.83 -6.48 -25.13
C ALA A 185 -11.30 -6.14 -24.79
N ILE A 186 -11.59 -5.57 -23.62
CA ILE A 186 -12.95 -5.20 -23.20
C ILE A 186 -13.25 -3.76 -23.64
N PRO A 187 -14.15 -3.52 -24.61
CA PRO A 187 -14.30 -2.19 -25.23
C PRO A 187 -14.72 -1.06 -24.29
N HIS A 188 -15.52 -1.36 -23.26
CA HIS A 188 -16.01 -0.38 -22.30
C HIS A 188 -15.02 -0.05 -21.18
N VAL A 189 -13.95 -0.82 -21.01
CA VAL A 189 -12.91 -0.56 -20.01
C VAL A 189 -11.94 0.49 -20.52
N GLN A 190 -11.90 1.65 -19.86
CA GLN A 190 -11.11 2.80 -20.28
C GLN A 190 -9.91 3.06 -19.36
N ARG A 191 -10.03 2.66 -18.09
CA ARG A 191 -9.04 2.94 -17.05
C ARG A 191 -8.58 1.67 -16.34
N LEU A 192 -7.26 1.57 -16.17
CA LEU A 192 -6.64 0.65 -15.25
C LEU A 192 -6.09 1.44 -14.06
N ARG A 193 -6.58 1.12 -12.87
CA ARG A 193 -6.05 1.64 -11.62
C ARG A 193 -5.30 0.54 -10.89
N ILE A 194 -4.12 0.82 -10.36
CA ILE A 194 -3.31 -0.14 -9.60
C ILE A 194 -3.13 0.40 -8.19
N HIS A 195 -3.61 -0.33 -7.18
CA HIS A 195 -3.35 -0.01 -5.77
C HIS A 195 -2.16 -0.84 -5.30
N THR A 196 -1.03 -0.21 -5.00
CA THR A 196 0.21 -0.92 -4.67
C THR A 196 1.01 -0.16 -3.63
N ARG A 197 1.74 -0.90 -2.80
CA ARG A 197 2.72 -0.36 -1.87
C ARG A 197 4.15 -0.63 -2.32
N LEU A 198 4.36 -1.43 -3.36
CA LEU A 198 5.72 -1.83 -3.79
C LEU A 198 6.64 -0.67 -4.17
N PRO A 199 6.20 0.39 -4.89
CA PRO A 199 7.09 1.52 -5.17
C PRO A 199 7.66 2.16 -3.89
N VAL A 200 6.93 2.05 -2.77
CA VAL A 200 7.35 2.56 -1.46
C VAL A 200 8.23 1.55 -0.72
N VAL A 201 7.86 0.27 -0.64
CA VAL A 201 8.59 -0.71 0.20
C VAL A 201 9.66 -1.53 -0.50
N LEU A 202 9.56 -1.68 -1.83
CA LEU A 202 10.46 -2.44 -2.68
C LEU A 202 10.54 -1.75 -4.06
N PRO A 203 11.13 -0.53 -4.14
CA PRO A 203 11.15 0.30 -5.34
C PRO A 203 11.78 -0.39 -6.55
N GLU A 204 12.68 -1.35 -6.35
CA GLU A 204 13.30 -2.16 -7.40
C GLU A 204 12.31 -3.02 -8.19
N ARG A 205 11.07 -3.18 -7.69
CA ARG A 205 10.00 -3.78 -8.45
C ARG A 205 9.65 -2.95 -9.70
N VAL A 206 9.86 -1.64 -9.67
CA VAL A 206 9.72 -0.77 -10.84
C VAL A 206 10.93 -0.96 -11.75
N ASP A 207 10.98 -2.16 -12.35
CA ASP A 207 12.00 -2.57 -13.30
C ASP A 207 11.63 -2.15 -14.73
N ALA A 208 12.58 -2.28 -15.65
CA ALA A 208 12.37 -1.94 -17.05
C ALA A 208 11.18 -2.70 -17.69
N GLY A 209 10.95 -3.95 -17.28
CA GLY A 209 9.85 -4.75 -17.81
C GLY A 209 8.48 -4.27 -17.34
N LEU A 210 8.36 -3.80 -16.09
CA LEU A 210 7.12 -3.19 -15.59
C LEU A 210 6.83 -1.88 -16.30
N VAL A 211 7.85 -1.02 -16.41
CA VAL A 211 7.75 0.28 -17.08
C VAL A 211 7.32 0.09 -18.54
N GLN A 212 7.94 -0.86 -19.24
CA GLN A 212 7.58 -1.19 -20.62
C GLN A 212 6.13 -1.68 -20.74
N TRP A 213 5.69 -2.59 -19.86
CA TRP A 213 4.32 -3.07 -19.85
C TRP A 213 3.32 -1.92 -19.64
N LEU A 214 3.53 -1.06 -18.64
CA LEU A 214 2.68 0.09 -18.37
C LEU A 214 2.64 1.06 -19.55
N ALA A 215 3.79 1.34 -20.18
CA ALA A 215 3.88 2.23 -21.32
C ALA A 215 3.10 1.72 -22.55
N GLN A 216 3.04 0.41 -22.74
CA GLN A 216 2.35 -0.24 -23.87
C GLN A 216 0.84 -0.38 -23.68
N LEU A 217 0.31 -0.25 -22.45
CA LEU A 217 -1.13 -0.30 -22.22
C LEU A 217 -1.82 0.93 -22.84
N PRO A 218 -2.86 0.75 -23.66
CA PRO A 218 -3.62 1.86 -24.24
C PRO A 218 -4.65 2.47 -23.27
N LEU A 219 -4.83 1.86 -22.09
CA LEU A 219 -5.75 2.33 -21.06
C LEU A 219 -5.18 3.56 -20.34
N GLN A 220 -6.04 4.44 -19.82
CA GLN A 220 -5.59 5.46 -18.89
C GLN A 220 -5.12 4.79 -17.59
N LYS A 221 -3.86 5.05 -17.19
CA LYS A 221 -3.22 4.39 -16.04
C LYS A 221 -3.19 5.30 -14.83
N VAL A 222 -3.74 4.83 -13.71
CA VAL A 222 -3.64 5.49 -12.41
C VAL A 222 -2.97 4.54 -11.43
N VAL A 223 -1.88 4.95 -10.79
CA VAL A 223 -1.24 4.18 -9.73
C VAL A 223 -1.48 4.90 -8.42
N VAL A 224 -2.18 4.22 -7.51
CA VAL A 224 -2.38 4.70 -6.13
C VAL A 224 -1.33 4.02 -5.27
N ILE A 225 -0.28 4.75 -4.93
CA ILE A 225 0.73 4.31 -3.96
C ILE A 225 0.20 4.44 -2.54
N HIS A 226 0.88 3.81 -1.59
CA HIS A 226 0.49 3.82 -0.19
C HIS A 226 1.67 4.15 0.73
N ALA A 227 1.82 5.43 1.05
CA ALA A 227 2.74 5.95 2.06
C ALA A 227 1.94 6.65 3.17
N ASN A 228 2.36 6.48 4.42
CA ASN A 228 1.81 7.08 5.62
C ASN A 228 2.75 8.08 6.29
N HIS A 229 4.05 8.04 5.97
CA HIS A 229 5.03 8.95 6.57
C HIS A 229 6.12 9.36 5.57
N ALA A 230 6.60 10.59 5.65
CA ALA A 230 7.60 11.12 4.71
C ALA A 230 8.92 10.33 4.70
N ASN A 231 9.31 9.74 5.84
CA ASN A 231 10.50 8.88 5.96
C ASN A 231 10.40 7.61 5.10
N GLU A 232 9.21 7.25 4.59
CA GLU A 232 9.05 6.17 3.62
C GLU A 232 9.48 6.58 2.22
N LEU A 233 9.88 7.82 1.97
CA LEU A 233 10.19 8.31 0.64
C LEU A 233 11.67 8.71 0.58
N ASP A 234 12.51 7.82 0.06
CA ASP A 234 13.93 8.08 -0.21
C ASP A 234 14.18 8.24 -1.73
N ALA A 235 15.44 8.43 -2.11
CA ALA A 235 15.82 8.63 -3.52
C ALA A 235 15.52 7.42 -4.43
N SER A 236 15.49 6.20 -3.88
CA SER A 236 15.13 5.00 -4.66
C SER A 236 13.63 4.97 -4.96
N VAL A 237 12.80 5.41 -4.00
CA VAL A 237 11.37 5.62 -4.20
C VAL A 237 11.09 6.74 -5.19
N ASP A 238 11.86 7.84 -5.15
CA ASP A 238 11.75 8.93 -6.14
C ASP A 238 12.02 8.42 -7.56
N THR A 239 13.03 7.58 -7.73
CA THR A 239 13.38 6.98 -9.01
C THR A 239 12.23 6.10 -9.52
N ALA A 240 11.66 5.27 -8.65
CA ALA A 240 10.51 4.44 -8.99
C ALA A 240 9.29 5.29 -9.39
N HIS A 241 9.00 6.37 -8.68
CA HIS A 241 7.91 7.29 -9.04
C HIS A 241 8.15 7.99 -10.38
N ALA A 242 9.38 8.46 -10.64
CA ALA A 242 9.74 9.06 -11.93
C ALA A 242 9.50 8.08 -13.09
N GLN A 243 9.97 6.83 -12.97
CA GLN A 243 9.79 5.79 -13.97
C GLN A 243 8.32 5.44 -14.23
N LEU A 244 7.48 5.37 -13.18
CA LEU A 244 6.04 5.16 -13.36
C LEU A 244 5.37 6.33 -14.10
N ARG A 245 5.78 7.57 -13.81
CA ARG A 245 5.27 8.76 -14.52
C ARG A 245 5.71 8.80 -15.97
N GLU A 246 6.97 8.45 -16.26
CA GLU A 246 7.50 8.32 -17.62
C GLU A 246 6.76 7.25 -18.42
N ALA A 247 6.27 6.19 -17.76
CA ALA A 247 5.38 5.19 -18.38
C ALA A 247 3.96 5.72 -18.66
N GLY A 248 3.66 6.98 -18.31
CA GLY A 248 2.36 7.63 -18.52
C GLY A 248 1.34 7.34 -17.43
N CYS A 249 1.77 7.01 -16.21
CA CYS A 249 0.87 6.83 -15.07
C CYS A 249 0.63 8.14 -14.31
N THR A 250 -0.64 8.42 -13.98
CA THR A 250 -0.97 9.40 -12.94
C THR A 250 -0.73 8.77 -11.57
N LEU A 251 0.07 9.43 -10.72
CA LEU A 251 0.39 8.92 -9.38
C LEU A 251 -0.41 9.65 -8.31
N LEU A 252 -1.06 8.85 -7.46
CA LEU A 252 -1.84 9.30 -6.31
C LEU A 252 -1.33 8.59 -5.06
N ASN A 253 -1.50 9.20 -3.88
CA ASN A 253 -1.20 8.55 -2.61
C ASN A 253 -2.44 8.39 -1.74
N GLN A 254 -2.68 7.18 -1.27
CA GLN A 254 -3.61 6.93 -0.17
C GLN A 254 -2.82 6.64 1.12
N SER A 255 -3.13 7.36 2.18
CA SER A 255 -2.61 7.13 3.53
C SER A 255 -3.74 6.64 4.44
N VAL A 256 -3.39 6.08 5.59
CA VAL A 256 -4.28 5.85 6.72
C VAL A 256 -3.81 6.76 7.86
N LEU A 257 -4.76 7.37 8.57
CA LEU A 257 -4.49 8.10 9.78
C LEU A 257 -4.23 7.09 10.91
N LEU A 258 -3.02 7.11 11.45
CA LEU A 258 -2.49 6.09 12.34
C LEU A 258 -1.86 6.76 13.57
N ARG A 259 -2.38 6.42 14.74
CA ARG A 259 -1.86 6.88 16.03
C ARG A 259 -0.39 6.55 16.20
N GLY A 260 0.41 7.56 16.57
CA GLY A 260 1.86 7.46 16.75
C GLY A 260 2.67 7.39 15.45
N VAL A 261 2.04 7.44 14.28
CA VAL A 261 2.72 7.40 12.98
C VAL A 261 2.58 8.73 12.27
N ASN A 262 1.36 9.20 12.05
CA ASN A 262 1.05 10.41 11.29
C ASN A 262 -0.15 11.18 11.85
N ASP A 263 -0.47 10.99 13.12
CA ASP A 263 -1.57 11.64 13.84
C ASP A 263 -1.23 13.06 14.34
N ASN A 264 -0.37 13.77 13.60
CA ASN A 264 0.02 15.15 13.85
C ASN A 264 0.18 15.94 12.54
N GLU A 265 0.05 17.26 12.64
CA GLU A 265 0.06 18.17 11.49
C GLU A 265 1.38 18.11 10.71
N ASP A 266 2.52 18.14 11.41
CA ASP A 266 3.85 18.17 10.79
C ASP A 266 4.10 16.91 9.95
N ALA A 267 3.76 15.73 10.48
CA ALA A 267 3.93 14.47 9.76
C ALA A 267 3.11 14.41 8.46
N LEU A 268 1.85 14.87 8.51
CA LEU A 268 0.95 14.88 7.34
C LEU A 268 1.34 15.96 6.32
N ALA A 269 1.75 17.14 6.80
CA ALA A 269 2.22 18.22 5.94
C ALA A 269 3.52 17.83 5.23
N LEU A 270 4.49 17.28 5.97
CA LEU A 270 5.75 16.81 5.41
C LEU A 270 5.54 15.67 4.41
N LEU A 271 4.64 14.73 4.70
CA LEU A 271 4.29 13.67 3.75
C LEU A 271 3.74 14.26 2.45
N SER A 272 2.84 15.24 2.53
CA SER A 272 2.20 15.85 1.35
C SER A 272 3.21 16.57 0.46
N GLU A 273 4.11 17.35 1.06
CA GLU A 273 5.21 18.02 0.35
C GLU A 273 6.19 17.01 -0.26
N ARG A 274 6.55 15.97 0.49
CA ARG A 274 7.48 14.93 0.04
C ARG A 274 6.91 14.11 -1.12
N LEU A 275 5.61 13.84 -1.12
CA LEU A 275 4.89 13.21 -2.22
C LEU A 275 4.93 14.08 -3.47
N LEU A 276 4.60 15.37 -3.35
CA LEU A 276 4.65 16.31 -4.47
C LEU A 276 6.05 16.38 -5.08
N ALA A 277 7.09 16.46 -4.24
CA ALA A 277 8.48 16.47 -4.69
C ALA A 277 8.85 15.23 -5.53
N SER A 278 8.18 14.09 -5.30
CA SER A 278 8.34 12.86 -6.09
C SER A 278 7.33 12.71 -7.25
N GLY A 279 6.51 13.73 -7.50
CA GLY A 279 5.51 13.74 -8.57
C GLY A 279 4.22 12.97 -8.24
N VAL A 280 3.89 12.79 -6.96
CA VAL A 280 2.69 12.09 -6.48
C VAL A 280 1.75 13.08 -5.79
N LEU A 281 0.45 13.01 -6.10
CA LEU A 281 -0.55 13.87 -5.45
C LEU A 281 -1.19 13.16 -4.23
N PRO A 282 -1.35 13.84 -3.08
CA PRO A 282 -2.17 13.34 -1.98
C PRO A 282 -3.62 13.13 -2.43
N TYR A 283 -4.18 11.95 -2.20
CA TYR A 283 -5.52 11.57 -2.67
C TYR A 283 -6.51 11.33 -1.53
N TYR A 284 -6.24 10.33 -0.70
CA TYR A 284 -7.06 10.03 0.48
C TYR A 284 -6.20 9.92 1.72
N LEU A 285 -6.73 10.47 2.82
CA LEU A 285 -6.36 10.12 4.17
C LEU A 285 -7.52 9.29 4.72
N HIS A 286 -7.32 7.98 4.81
CA HIS A 286 -8.33 7.08 5.34
C HIS A 286 -8.36 7.17 6.86
N GLN A 287 -9.55 7.30 7.44
CA GLN A 287 -9.74 6.84 8.80
C GLN A 287 -9.45 5.34 8.87
N LEU A 288 -8.97 4.88 10.03
CA LEU A 288 -8.65 3.48 10.24
C LEU A 288 -9.88 2.60 10.01
N ASP A 289 -9.78 1.66 9.08
CA ASP A 289 -10.78 0.60 8.92
C ASP A 289 -10.76 -0.28 10.18
N LYS A 290 -11.92 -0.54 10.78
CA LYS A 290 -12.04 -1.25 12.07
C LYS A 290 -11.80 -2.75 11.94
N VAL A 291 -10.58 -3.13 11.56
CA VAL A 291 -10.14 -4.52 11.44
C VAL A 291 -9.56 -5.05 12.75
N GLN A 292 -9.97 -6.25 13.15
CA GLN A 292 -9.49 -6.87 14.38
C GLN A 292 -7.95 -6.95 14.39
N GLY A 293 -7.35 -6.45 15.47
CA GLY A 293 -5.90 -6.34 15.65
C GLY A 293 -5.28 -4.99 15.28
N ALA A 294 -6.06 -4.00 14.80
CA ALA A 294 -5.54 -2.67 14.45
C ALA A 294 -5.98 -1.54 15.40
N ALA A 295 -6.85 -1.81 16.38
CA ALA A 295 -7.54 -0.77 17.17
C ALA A 295 -6.63 0.25 17.86
N HIS A 296 -5.43 -0.15 18.24
CA HIS A 296 -4.44 0.70 18.87
C HIS A 296 -3.89 1.82 17.95
N PHE A 297 -4.19 1.77 16.64
CA PHE A 297 -3.90 2.86 15.70
C PHE A 297 -5.02 3.90 15.59
N GLU A 298 -6.20 3.69 16.19
CA GLU A 298 -7.36 4.56 15.98
C GLU A 298 -7.10 5.99 16.45
N VAL A 299 -7.45 6.94 15.59
CA VAL A 299 -7.51 8.38 15.88
C VAL A 299 -8.97 8.78 15.77
N ASP A 300 -9.50 9.46 16.78
CA ASP A 300 -10.92 9.84 16.78
C ASP A 300 -11.23 10.93 15.73
N ASP A 301 -12.52 11.04 15.38
CA ASP A 301 -12.96 11.95 14.33
C ASP A 301 -12.73 13.42 14.68
N ALA A 302 -12.80 13.80 15.95
CA ALA A 302 -12.57 15.18 16.37
C ALA A 302 -11.10 15.58 16.17
N GLN A 303 -10.17 14.71 16.55
CA GLN A 303 -8.74 14.88 16.28
C GLN A 303 -8.46 14.89 14.78
N ALA A 304 -9.04 13.96 14.01
CA ALA A 304 -8.86 13.91 12.56
C ALA A 304 -9.34 15.19 11.85
N LEU A 305 -10.52 15.71 12.22
CA LEU A 305 -11.06 16.96 11.68
C LEU A 305 -10.20 18.17 12.03
N THR A 306 -9.68 18.22 13.26
CA THR A 306 -8.73 19.26 13.70
C THR A 306 -7.46 19.25 12.84
N LEU A 307 -6.88 18.07 12.60
CA LEU A 307 -5.71 17.92 11.73
C LEU A 307 -6.03 18.40 10.30
N MET A 308 -7.20 18.06 9.76
CA MET A 308 -7.60 18.49 8.42
C MET A 308 -7.80 20.02 8.32
N GLN A 309 -8.26 20.68 9.38
CA GLN A 309 -8.34 22.14 9.42
C GLN A 309 -6.94 22.76 9.41
N ALA A 310 -6.02 22.24 10.22
CA ALA A 310 -4.63 22.70 10.27
C ALA A 310 -3.92 22.53 8.91
N LEU A 311 -4.10 21.37 8.26
CA LEU A 311 -3.54 21.13 6.93
C LEU A 311 -4.08 22.10 5.87
N ARG A 312 -5.39 22.43 5.90
CA ARG A 312 -5.98 23.41 4.99
C ARG A 312 -5.44 24.82 5.20
N ALA A 313 -5.06 25.16 6.42
CA ALA A 313 -4.44 26.45 6.73
C ALA A 313 -2.97 26.53 6.27
N ARG A 314 -2.27 25.38 6.25
CA ARG A 314 -0.82 25.31 5.98
C ARG A 314 -0.46 25.00 4.54
N LEU A 315 -1.20 24.12 3.87
CA LEU A 315 -0.83 23.57 2.56
C LEU A 315 -1.63 24.21 1.42
N PRO A 316 -1.06 24.25 0.20
CA PRO A 316 -1.85 24.45 -1.01
C PRO A 316 -2.98 23.42 -1.12
N GLY A 317 -4.16 23.83 -1.60
CA GLY A 317 -5.35 22.97 -1.59
C GLY A 317 -5.19 21.65 -2.34
N TYR A 318 -4.36 21.59 -3.38
CA TYR A 318 -4.07 20.36 -4.13
C TYR A 318 -3.14 19.38 -3.39
N LEU A 319 -2.56 19.79 -2.26
CA LEU A 319 -1.78 18.94 -1.35
C LEU A 319 -2.59 18.49 -0.13
N VAL A 320 -3.81 18.99 0.05
CA VAL A 320 -4.68 18.55 1.14
C VAL A 320 -5.40 17.26 0.71
N PRO A 321 -5.11 16.09 1.32
CA PRO A 321 -5.83 14.86 1.00
C PRO A 321 -7.30 14.96 1.44
N ARG A 322 -8.16 14.13 0.87
CA ARG A 322 -9.54 14.01 1.39
C ARG A 322 -9.58 13.04 2.54
N LEU A 323 -10.05 13.49 3.71
CA LEU A 323 -10.35 12.63 4.84
C LEU A 323 -11.59 11.80 4.52
N VAL A 324 -11.45 10.48 4.53
CA VAL A 324 -12.54 9.56 4.17
C VAL A 324 -12.56 8.31 5.04
N ARG A 325 -13.72 7.66 5.11
CA ARG A 325 -13.93 6.37 5.76
C ARG A 325 -14.53 5.39 4.76
N GLU A 326 -14.16 4.12 4.86
CA GLU A 326 -14.93 3.06 4.23
C GLU A 326 -16.09 2.66 5.14
N THR A 327 -17.30 2.61 4.61
CA THR A 327 -18.48 2.14 5.34
C THR A 327 -19.19 1.13 4.47
N ALA A 328 -19.26 -0.11 4.95
CA ALA A 328 -19.82 -1.22 4.19
C ALA A 328 -21.26 -0.90 3.75
N GLY A 329 -21.54 -1.11 2.46
CA GLY A 329 -22.85 -0.83 1.86
C GLY A 329 -23.00 0.58 1.27
N GLU A 330 -22.10 1.51 1.59
CA GLU A 330 -22.13 2.85 0.99
C GLU A 330 -21.69 2.85 -0.47
N LYS A 331 -22.22 3.80 -1.25
CA LYS A 331 -21.97 3.90 -2.71
C LYS A 331 -20.68 4.63 -3.07
N SER A 332 -19.97 5.14 -2.07
CA SER A 332 -18.66 5.79 -2.19
C SER A 332 -17.92 5.72 -0.86
N LYS A 333 -16.62 6.04 -0.89
CA LYS A 333 -15.89 6.41 0.33
C LYS A 333 -16.58 7.62 0.97
N THR A 334 -16.93 7.52 2.24
CA THR A 334 -17.70 8.54 2.96
C THR A 334 -16.75 9.63 3.47
N PRO A 335 -16.90 10.89 3.07
CA PRO A 335 -16.16 12.00 3.68
C PRO A 335 -16.46 12.08 5.17
N VAL A 336 -15.43 12.34 5.97
CA VAL A 336 -15.54 12.60 7.42
C VAL A 336 -15.51 14.09 7.67
#